data_AF-A0A959Z1N3-F1
#
_entry.id   AF-A0A959Z1N3-F1
#
_cell.length_a   1.000
_cell.length_b   1.000
_cell.length_c   1.000
_cell.angle_alpha   90.00
_cell.angle_beta   90.00
_cell.angle_gamma   90.00
#
_symmetry.space_group_name_H-M   'P 1'
#
loop_
_entity.id
_entity.type
_entity.pdbx_description
1 polymer ?
#
loop_
_entity_poly.entity_id
_entity_poly.type
_entity_poly.pdbx_seq_one_letter_code
_entity_poly.pdbx_strand_id
1 'polypeptide(L)'
;MMAGALWLFTMRFPFGSGEPFLELELPELCRHFERVHLVPLFAEGEPREVPANATVEQVLKDPYAGAGPLLLAKRLGDLRRGMRALRQEAPSPEGLARRKPELRSRLRQAVQRAEELERHLGGRFDPERDLLYSYWTADWATVLALLKHRHPGWRMVSRVHGFDL
;
A
#
# COMPACT_ATOMS: atom_id res chain seq x y z
N MET A 1 16.23 0.11 21.81
CA MET A 1 16.68 0.72 20.55
C MET A 1 15.44 1.08 19.75
N MET A 2 15.38 2.29 19.17
CA MET A 2 14.32 2.63 18.22
C MET A 2 14.53 1.83 16.93
N ALA A 3 13.46 1.39 16.28
CA ALA A 3 13.52 0.82 14.95
C ALA A 3 13.87 1.92 13.91
N GLY A 4 14.20 1.53 12.68
CA GLY A 4 14.48 2.47 11.57
C GLY A 4 13.25 3.30 11.16
N ALA A 5 13.04 3.50 9.86
CA ALA A 5 11.85 4.21 9.38
C ALA A 5 10.63 3.28 9.26
N LEU A 6 9.46 3.81 9.62
CA LEU A 6 8.16 3.19 9.32
C LEU A 6 7.54 3.88 8.11
N TRP A 7 7.16 3.12 7.10
CA TRP A 7 6.30 3.60 6.02
C TRP A 7 4.88 3.10 6.27
N LEU A 8 4.04 3.97 6.82
CA LEU A 8 2.67 3.67 7.20
C LEU A 8 1.72 4.04 6.07
N PHE A 9 1.09 3.04 5.47
CA PHE A 9 0.16 3.18 4.36
C PHE A 9 -1.27 3.23 4.86
N THR A 10 -2.00 4.29 4.50
CA THR A 10 -3.35 4.58 4.98
C THR A 10 -4.30 4.76 3.79
N MET A 11 -5.62 4.73 4.04
CA MET A 11 -6.58 5.03 2.99
C MET A 11 -6.60 6.52 2.68
N ARG A 12 -6.77 7.36 3.70
CA ARG A 12 -6.92 8.82 3.58
C ARG A 12 -6.13 9.57 4.64
N PHE A 13 -5.93 9.02 5.83
CA PHE A 13 -5.22 9.68 6.92
C PHE A 13 -3.84 10.22 6.48
N PRO A 14 -3.49 11.49 6.74
CA PRO A 14 -4.14 12.44 7.65
C PRO A 14 -5.26 13.29 7.02
N PHE A 15 -5.65 13.02 5.78
CA PHE A 15 -6.70 13.76 5.08
C PHE A 15 -8.11 13.25 5.42
N GLY A 16 -9.09 14.14 5.27
CA GLY A 16 -10.50 13.85 5.55
C GLY A 16 -10.79 13.50 7.01
N SER A 17 -12.00 13.01 7.28
CA SER A 17 -12.48 12.62 8.62
C SER A 17 -12.37 11.12 8.93
N GLY A 18 -11.88 10.33 7.97
CA GLY A 18 -11.71 8.89 8.14
C GLY A 18 -10.53 8.52 9.03
N GLU A 19 -10.52 7.26 9.48
CA GLU A 19 -9.41 6.66 10.25
C GLU A 19 -9.01 7.43 11.54
N PRO A 20 -9.95 7.88 12.40
CA PRO A 20 -9.61 8.67 13.59
C PRO A 20 -8.71 7.92 14.59
N PHE A 21 -8.74 6.59 14.58
CA PHE A 21 -7.87 5.76 15.42
C PHE A 21 -6.38 6.03 15.19
N LEU A 22 -6.00 6.39 13.95
CA LEU A 22 -4.61 6.75 13.62
C LEU A 22 -4.15 8.04 14.30
N GLU A 23 -5.05 8.95 14.69
CA GLU A 23 -4.67 10.15 15.45
C GLU A 23 -4.08 9.79 16.82
N LEU A 24 -4.61 8.73 17.43
CA LEU A 24 -4.18 8.26 18.75
C LEU A 24 -3.00 7.28 18.65
N GLU A 25 -2.95 6.46 17.59
CA GLU A 25 -1.88 5.48 17.40
C GLU A 25 -0.59 6.09 16.85
N LEU A 26 -0.67 7.11 16.00
CA LEU A 26 0.49 7.70 15.34
C LEU A 26 1.54 8.26 16.33
N PRO A 27 1.16 9.00 17.40
CA PRO A 27 2.12 9.44 18.42
C PRO A 27 2.89 8.26 19.04
N GLU A 28 2.23 7.12 19.26
CA GLU A 28 2.87 5.94 19.85
C GLU A 28 3.83 5.27 18.85
N LEU A 29 3.45 5.18 17.58
CA LEU A 29 4.34 4.72 16.51
C LEU A 29 5.59 5.62 16.43
N CYS A 30 5.41 6.93 16.49
CA CYS A 30 6.48 7.92 16.50
C CYS A 30 7.45 7.79 17.68
N ARG A 31 7.08 7.11 18.78
CA ARG A 31 8.01 6.83 19.90
C ARG A 31 8.91 5.63 19.65
N HIS A 32 8.54 4.75 18.72
CA HIS A 32 9.21 3.48 18.45
C HIS A 32 10.08 3.47 17.19
N PHE A 33 9.82 4.40 16.27
CA PHE A 33 10.54 4.54 15.01
C PHE A 33 11.28 5.87 14.94
N GLU A 34 12.47 5.87 14.35
CA GLU A 34 13.26 7.09 14.11
C GLU A 34 12.48 8.11 13.26
N ARG A 35 11.72 7.62 12.27
CA ARG A 35 10.87 8.43 11.39
C ARG A 35 9.64 7.65 10.95
N VAL A 36 8.52 8.34 10.76
CA VAL A 36 7.30 7.77 10.19
C VAL A 36 6.97 8.49 8.88
N HIS A 37 6.93 7.76 7.78
CA HIS A 37 6.45 8.21 6.49
C HIS A 37 4.99 7.79 6.33
N LEU A 38 4.06 8.75 6.38
CA LEU A 38 2.62 8.52 6.16
C LEU A 38 2.32 8.57 4.67
N VAL A 39 1.83 7.46 4.12
CA VAL A 39 1.54 7.30 2.69
C VAL A 39 0.04 7.09 2.47
N PRO A 40 -0.76 8.16 2.36
CA PRO A 40 -2.19 8.03 2.06
C PRO A 40 -2.41 7.60 0.62
N LEU A 41 -3.42 6.74 0.41
CA LEU A 41 -3.89 6.39 -0.94
C LEU A 41 -4.56 7.59 -1.61
N PHE A 42 -5.38 8.34 -0.86
CA PHE A 42 -6.06 9.54 -1.33
C PHE A 42 -5.72 10.73 -0.43
N ALA A 43 -5.21 11.80 -1.04
CA ALA A 43 -4.86 13.05 -0.37
C ALA A 43 -5.81 14.16 -0.85
N GLU A 44 -6.96 14.29 -0.19
CA GLU A 44 -8.01 15.25 -0.55
C GLU A 44 -8.33 16.14 0.66
N GLY A 45 -8.24 17.47 0.46
CA GLY A 45 -8.47 18.46 1.51
C GLY A 45 -7.22 18.80 2.32
N GLU A 46 -7.43 19.48 3.46
CA GLU A 46 -6.34 19.86 4.36
C GLU A 46 -5.92 18.67 5.24
N PRO A 47 -4.62 18.43 5.42
CA PRO A 47 -4.13 17.38 6.30
C PRO A 47 -4.32 17.79 7.77
N ARG A 48 -4.70 16.82 8.61
CA ARG A 48 -4.60 16.96 10.07
C ARG A 48 -3.13 17.09 10.50
N GLU A 49 -2.93 17.64 11.70
CA GLU A 49 -1.61 17.72 12.31
C GLU A 49 -1.01 16.33 12.54
N VAL A 50 0.29 16.21 12.30
CA VAL A 50 1.06 14.98 12.52
C VAL A 50 2.27 15.29 13.41
N PRO A 51 2.77 14.32 14.20
CA PRO A 51 3.94 14.53 15.06
C PRO A 51 5.19 14.98 14.27
N ALA A 52 6.14 15.63 14.95
CA ALA A 52 7.31 16.24 14.31
C ALA A 52 8.22 15.26 13.55
N ASN A 53 8.25 13.98 13.94
CA ASN A 53 9.01 12.93 13.24
C ASN A 53 8.15 12.12 12.24
N ALA A 54 6.92 12.56 11.96
CA ALA A 54 6.08 12.04 10.90
C ALA A 54 6.09 12.99 9.69
N THR A 55 6.14 12.44 8.49
CA THR A 55 6.06 13.20 7.23
C THR A 55 5.06 12.56 6.29
N VAL A 56 4.19 13.37 5.69
CA VAL A 56 3.22 12.91 4.70
C VAL A 56 3.89 12.82 3.33
N GLU A 57 3.84 11.64 2.72
CA GLU A 57 4.42 11.33 1.42
C GLU A 57 3.33 11.18 0.37
N GLN A 58 3.28 12.11 -0.59
CA GLN A 58 2.42 11.97 -1.76
C GLN A 58 3.14 11.16 -2.85
N VAL A 59 3.00 9.84 -2.75
CA VAL A 59 3.68 8.89 -3.67
C VAL A 59 2.98 8.82 -5.02
N LEU A 60 1.65 8.81 -5.01
CA LEU A 60 0.85 8.57 -6.20
C LEU A 60 0.46 9.89 -6.86
N LYS A 61 0.70 10.00 -8.17
CA LYS A 61 0.26 11.18 -8.93
C LYS A 61 -1.24 11.16 -9.21
N ASP A 62 -1.75 9.98 -9.54
CA ASP A 62 -3.17 9.71 -9.72
C ASP A 62 -3.46 8.34 -9.09
N PRO A 63 -4.20 8.29 -7.97
CA PRO A 63 -4.48 7.04 -7.28
C PRO A 63 -5.39 6.12 -8.09
N TYR A 64 -6.11 6.61 -9.09
CA TYR A 64 -7.00 5.83 -9.94
C TYR A 64 -6.30 5.30 -11.21
N ALA A 65 -5.07 5.76 -11.49
CA ALA A 65 -4.31 5.36 -12.67
C ALA A 65 -4.04 3.85 -12.70
N GLY A 66 -4.34 3.24 -13.84
CA GLY A 66 -4.03 1.84 -14.13
C GLY A 66 -2.84 1.72 -15.06
N ALA A 67 -2.02 0.68 -14.86
CA ALA A 67 -0.83 0.44 -15.67
C ALA A 67 -1.18 0.31 -17.17
N GLY A 68 -0.40 0.99 -18.01
CA GLY A 68 -0.48 0.87 -19.46
C GLY A 68 0.10 -0.47 -19.99
N PRO A 69 -0.16 -0.83 -21.26
CA PRO A 69 0.25 -2.12 -21.82
C PRO A 69 1.75 -2.43 -21.71
N LEU A 70 2.61 -1.42 -21.89
CA LEU A 70 4.06 -1.60 -21.80
C LEU A 70 4.51 -1.98 -20.39
N LEU A 71 4.01 -1.29 -19.37
CA LEU A 71 4.33 -1.60 -17.97
C LEU A 71 3.78 -2.96 -17.58
N LEU A 72 2.58 -3.30 -18.04
CA LEU A 72 1.98 -4.62 -17.84
C LEU A 72 2.83 -5.74 -18.45
N ALA A 73 3.36 -5.54 -19.66
CA ALA A 73 4.28 -6.49 -20.29
C ALA A 73 5.59 -6.62 -19.49
N LYS A 74 6.17 -5.50 -19.04
CA LYS A 74 7.36 -5.48 -18.16
C LYS A 74 7.11 -6.21 -16.83
N ARG A 75 5.89 -6.13 -16.30
CA ARG A 75 5.48 -6.71 -15.01
C ARG A 75 4.60 -7.95 -15.18
N LEU A 76 4.89 -8.77 -16.20
CA LEU A 76 4.13 -10.00 -16.47
C LEU A 76 4.14 -11.00 -15.29
N GLY A 77 5.22 -11.01 -14.49
CA GLY A 77 5.31 -11.79 -13.27
C GLY A 77 4.22 -11.43 -12.25
N ASP A 78 3.98 -10.13 -12.03
CA ASP A 78 2.97 -9.62 -11.10
C ASP A 78 1.57 -9.93 -11.60
N LEU A 79 1.35 -9.77 -12.92
CA LEU A 79 0.09 -10.15 -13.54
C LEU A 79 -0.23 -11.62 -13.34
N ARG A 80 0.74 -12.52 -13.58
CA ARG A 80 0.56 -13.95 -13.40
C ARG A 80 0.24 -14.29 -11.94
N ARG A 81 0.91 -13.65 -10.98
CA ARG A 81 0.67 -13.86 -9.54
C ARG A 81 -0.70 -13.35 -9.11
N GLY A 82 -1.07 -12.12 -9.47
CA GLY A 82 -2.39 -11.56 -9.18
C GLY A 82 -3.50 -12.42 -9.77
N MET A 83 -3.38 -12.84 -11.02
CA MET A 83 -4.36 -13.74 -11.65
C MET A 83 -4.42 -15.12 -10.98
N ARG A 84 -3.30 -15.64 -10.47
CA ARG A 84 -3.28 -16.89 -9.71
C ARG A 84 -3.99 -16.75 -8.37
N ALA A 85 -3.69 -15.69 -7.61
CA ALA A 85 -4.34 -15.41 -6.32
C ALA A 85 -5.86 -15.30 -6.47
N LEU A 86 -6.32 -14.51 -7.47
CA LEU A 86 -7.73 -14.37 -7.78
C LEU A 86 -8.42 -15.71 -8.12
N ARG A 87 -7.72 -16.64 -8.77
CA ARG A 87 -8.28 -17.97 -9.08
C ARG A 87 -8.33 -18.89 -7.86
N GLN A 88 -7.40 -18.74 -6.92
CA GLN A 88 -7.33 -19.56 -5.70
C GLN A 88 -8.36 -19.11 -4.66
N GLU A 89 -8.67 -17.82 -4.62
CA GLU A 89 -9.62 -17.23 -3.65
C GLU A 89 -11.03 -17.07 -4.21
N ALA A 90 -11.24 -17.27 -5.52
CA ALA A 90 -12.55 -17.12 -6.12
C ALA A 90 -13.55 -18.15 -5.55
N PRO A 91 -14.69 -17.69 -5.00
CA PRO A 91 -15.70 -18.59 -4.44
C PRO A 91 -16.35 -19.45 -5.54
N SER A 92 -16.41 -18.95 -6.78
CA SER A 92 -16.82 -19.72 -7.95
C SER A 92 -16.26 -19.13 -9.26
N PRO A 93 -16.10 -19.95 -10.32
CA PRO A 93 -15.72 -19.46 -11.64
C PRO A 93 -16.69 -18.42 -12.22
N GLU A 94 -17.99 -18.57 -11.94
CA GLU A 94 -19.04 -17.65 -12.40
C GLU A 94 -18.97 -16.29 -11.70
N GLY A 95 -18.73 -16.29 -10.38
CA GLY A 95 -18.52 -15.07 -9.60
C GLY A 95 -17.28 -14.31 -10.09
N LEU A 96 -16.20 -15.03 -10.41
CA LEU A 96 -15.00 -14.45 -11.00
C LEU A 96 -15.26 -13.85 -12.39
N ALA A 97 -16.06 -14.53 -13.23
CA ALA A 97 -16.40 -14.03 -14.56
C ALA A 97 -17.21 -12.72 -14.49
N ARG A 98 -18.17 -12.62 -13.56
CA ARG A 98 -19.00 -11.42 -13.36
C ARG A 98 -18.18 -10.20 -12.92
N ARG A 99 -17.17 -10.40 -12.08
CA ARG A 99 -16.30 -9.32 -11.55
C ARG A 99 -15.04 -9.06 -12.37
N LYS A 100 -14.86 -9.77 -13.49
CA LYS A 100 -13.64 -9.75 -14.29
C LYS A 100 -13.17 -8.35 -14.71
N PRO A 101 -14.04 -7.41 -15.16
CA PRO A 101 -13.60 -6.05 -15.50
C PRO A 101 -13.06 -5.27 -14.30
N GLU A 102 -13.75 -5.36 -13.16
CA GLU A 102 -13.35 -4.73 -11.89
C GLU A 102 -11.99 -5.26 -11.43
N LEU A 103 -11.84 -6.58 -11.37
CA LEU A 103 -10.61 -7.24 -10.94
C LEU A 103 -9.42 -6.93 -11.84
N ARG A 104 -9.67 -6.86 -13.16
CA ARG A 104 -8.65 -6.42 -14.13
C ARG A 104 -8.24 -4.97 -13.88
N SER A 105 -9.20 -4.08 -13.61
CA SER A 105 -8.91 -2.68 -13.27
C SER A 105 -8.07 -2.57 -12.01
N ARG A 106 -8.49 -3.25 -10.93
CA ARG A 106 -7.76 -3.27 -9.65
C ARG A 106 -6.34 -3.81 -9.79
N LEU A 107 -6.15 -4.90 -10.55
CA LEU A 107 -4.81 -5.45 -10.79
C LEU A 107 -3.93 -4.47 -11.57
N ARG A 108 -4.48 -3.78 -12.58
CA ARG A 108 -3.74 -2.74 -13.31
C ARG A 108 -3.36 -1.57 -12.42
N GLN A 109 -4.26 -1.12 -11.54
CA GLN A 109 -3.99 -0.08 -10.56
C GLN A 109 -2.92 -0.53 -9.56
N ALA A 110 -3.00 -1.75 -9.03
CA ALA A 110 -2.00 -2.29 -8.12
C ALA A 110 -0.60 -2.34 -8.76
N VAL A 111 -0.48 -2.76 -10.02
CA VAL A 111 0.80 -2.75 -10.74
C VAL A 111 1.34 -1.34 -10.93
N GLN A 112 0.49 -0.37 -11.27
CA GLN A 112 0.88 1.03 -11.42
C GLN A 112 1.39 1.61 -10.11
N ARG A 113 0.59 1.46 -9.04
CA ARG A 113 0.92 1.95 -7.69
C ARG A 113 2.19 1.29 -7.15
N ALA A 114 2.40 -0.01 -7.41
CA ALA A 114 3.64 -0.69 -7.06
C ALA A 114 4.85 -0.10 -7.79
N GLU A 115 4.74 0.24 -9.08
CA GLU A 115 5.84 0.87 -9.82
C GLU A 115 6.16 2.28 -9.32
N GLU A 116 5.14 3.06 -8.95
CA GLU A 116 5.33 4.41 -8.38
C GLU A 116 5.94 4.35 -6.98
N LEU A 117 5.41 3.47 -6.12
CA LEU A 117 5.94 3.26 -4.79
C LEU A 117 7.38 2.72 -4.81
N GLU A 118 7.67 1.69 -5.59
CA GLU A 118 9.02 1.13 -5.72
C GLU A 118 10.04 2.19 -6.15
N ARG A 119 9.66 3.06 -7.09
CA ARG A 119 10.49 4.18 -7.53
C ARG A 119 10.69 5.21 -6.43
N HIS A 120 9.62 5.55 -5.70
CA HIS A 120 9.66 6.52 -4.59
C HIS A 120 10.52 6.04 -3.43
N LEU A 121 10.52 4.73 -3.15
CA LEU A 121 11.35 4.12 -2.12
C LEU A 121 12.84 4.05 -2.53
N GLY A 122 13.16 4.20 -3.82
CA GLY A 122 14.52 4.10 -4.35
C GLY A 122 15.50 5.05 -3.65
N GLY A 123 16.49 4.49 -2.94
CA GLY A 123 17.49 5.24 -2.17
C GLY A 123 16.98 5.85 -0.85
N ARG A 124 15.70 5.69 -0.52
CA ARG A 124 15.04 6.24 0.68
C ARG A 124 14.62 5.17 1.69
N PHE A 125 14.54 3.92 1.25
CA PHE A 125 14.14 2.77 2.06
C PHE A 125 15.32 1.82 2.29
N ASP A 126 15.61 1.53 3.56
CA ASP A 126 16.59 0.53 3.98
C ASP A 126 15.88 -0.79 4.37
N PRO A 127 15.98 -1.86 3.56
CA PRO A 127 15.25 -3.10 3.83
C PRO A 127 15.65 -3.81 5.14
N GLU A 128 16.85 -3.55 5.66
CA GLU A 128 17.34 -4.17 6.90
C GLU A 128 16.79 -3.45 8.15
N ARG A 129 16.48 -2.15 8.02
CA ARG A 129 16.11 -1.29 9.16
C ARG A 129 14.68 -0.77 9.13
N ASP A 130 14.10 -0.64 7.94
CA ASP A 130 12.80 -0.02 7.72
C ASP A 130 11.68 -1.06 7.58
N LEU A 131 10.45 -0.62 7.86
CA LEU A 131 9.24 -1.44 7.80
C LEU A 131 8.19 -0.79 6.90
N LEU A 132 7.59 -1.58 6.01
CA LEU A 132 6.40 -1.18 5.25
C LEU A 132 5.16 -1.72 5.97
N TYR A 133 4.21 -0.85 6.31
CA TYR A 133 3.06 -1.21 7.12
C TYR A 133 1.75 -0.71 6.51
N SER A 134 0.93 -1.61 5.98
CA SER A 134 -0.44 -1.29 5.55
C SER A 134 -1.39 -1.32 6.74
N TYR A 135 -2.05 -0.19 7.01
CA TYR A 135 -3.00 -0.09 8.12
C TYR A 135 -4.29 -0.87 7.85
N TRP A 136 -4.73 -0.94 6.59
CA TRP A 136 -5.87 -1.75 6.17
C TRP A 136 -5.42 -2.92 5.29
N THR A 137 -6.14 -4.04 5.35
CA THR A 137 -5.94 -5.15 4.39
C THR A 137 -6.72 -4.88 3.09
N ALA A 138 -6.38 -3.77 2.43
CA ALA A 138 -7.04 -3.26 1.24
C ALA A 138 -6.05 -3.02 0.07
N ASP A 139 -6.22 -1.94 -0.69
CA ASP A 139 -5.43 -1.61 -1.87
C ASP A 139 -3.92 -1.57 -1.62
N TRP A 140 -3.47 -0.92 -0.54
CA TRP A 140 -2.04 -0.88 -0.19
C TRP A 140 -1.49 -2.26 0.16
N ALA A 141 -2.25 -3.11 0.87
CA ALA A 141 -1.83 -4.48 1.15
C ALA A 141 -1.57 -5.28 -0.14
N THR A 142 -2.40 -5.10 -1.17
CA THR A 142 -2.19 -5.72 -2.48
C THR A 142 -0.93 -5.18 -3.17
N VAL A 143 -0.70 -3.86 -3.12
CA VAL A 143 0.51 -3.23 -3.67
C VAL A 143 1.77 -3.76 -2.98
N LEU A 144 1.76 -3.81 -1.65
CA LEU A 144 2.87 -4.34 -0.86
C LEU A 144 3.09 -5.83 -1.15
N ALA A 145 2.05 -6.63 -1.32
CA ALA A 145 2.20 -8.04 -1.70
C ALA A 145 2.94 -8.22 -3.04
N LEU A 146 2.66 -7.37 -4.03
CA LEU A 146 3.41 -7.35 -5.29
C LEU A 146 4.88 -7.00 -5.05
N LEU A 147 5.15 -5.95 -4.26
CA LEU A 147 6.52 -5.56 -3.92
C LEU A 147 7.26 -6.65 -3.13
N LYS A 148 6.59 -7.39 -2.23
CA LYS A 148 7.19 -8.50 -1.49
C LYS A 148 7.66 -9.61 -2.42
N HIS A 149 6.91 -9.85 -3.50
CA HIS A 149 7.30 -10.82 -4.52
C HIS A 149 8.47 -10.34 -5.38
N ARG A 150 8.57 -9.03 -5.64
CA ARG A 150 9.73 -8.42 -6.33
C ARG A 150 10.96 -8.40 -5.43
N HIS A 151 10.77 -8.16 -4.13
CA HIS A 151 11.79 -8.00 -3.10
C HIS A 151 11.51 -8.88 -1.87
N PRO A 152 11.83 -10.18 -1.93
CA PRO A 152 11.52 -11.12 -0.85
C PRO A 152 12.11 -10.74 0.52
N GLY A 153 13.22 -9.99 0.54
CA GLY A 153 13.87 -9.52 1.78
C GLY A 153 13.15 -8.37 2.49
N TRP A 154 12.27 -7.62 1.81
CA TRP A 154 11.64 -6.44 2.42
C TRP A 154 10.66 -6.82 3.52
N ARG A 155 10.75 -6.15 4.67
CA ARG A 155 9.81 -6.38 5.79
C ARG A 155 8.51 -5.63 5.55
N MET A 156 7.41 -6.37 5.58
CA MET A 156 6.07 -5.87 5.26
C MET A 156 5.05 -6.47 6.23
N VAL A 157 4.16 -5.61 6.74
CA VAL A 157 3.05 -6.01 7.62
C VAL A 157 1.76 -5.39 7.07
N SER A 158 0.65 -6.11 7.19
CA SER A 158 -0.69 -5.59 6.96
C SER A 158 -1.52 -5.85 8.20
N ARG A 159 -2.27 -4.85 8.67
CA ARG A 159 -3.23 -5.03 9.76
C ARG A 159 -4.60 -5.39 9.19
N VAL A 160 -5.25 -6.31 9.88
CA VAL A 160 -6.61 -6.77 9.60
C VAL A 160 -7.51 -6.17 10.69
N HIS A 161 -8.51 -5.40 10.28
CA HIS A 161 -9.56 -4.88 11.15
C HIS A 161 -10.82 -5.76 11.07
N GLY A 162 -11.76 -5.57 11.99
CA GLY A 162 -13.01 -6.37 12.00
C GLY A 162 -13.86 -6.21 10.73
N PHE A 163 -13.71 -5.10 10.00
CA PHE A 163 -14.33 -4.91 8.68
C PHE A 163 -13.63 -5.71 7.57
N ASP A 164 -12.37 -6.08 7.75
CA ASP A 164 -11.58 -6.84 6.77
C ASP A 164 -11.83 -8.36 6.85
N LEU A 165 -12.56 -8.84 7.86
CA LEU A 165 -12.86 -10.26 8.13
C LEU A 165 -14.25 -10.70 7.64
#